data_AF-A0A9C8LWY4-F1
#
_entry.id   AF-A0A9C8LWY4-F1
#
_cell.length_a   1.000
_cell.length_b   1.000
_cell.length_c   1.000
_cell.angle_alpha   90.00
_cell.angle_beta   90.00
_cell.angle_gamma   90.00
#
_symmetry.space_group_name_H-M   'P 1'
#
loop_
_entity.id
_entity.type
_entity.pdbx_description
1 polymer ?
#
loop_
_entity_poly.entity_id
_entity_poly.type
_entity_poly.pdbx_seq_one_letter_code
_entity_poly.pdbx_strand_id
1 'polypeptide(L)'
;EVRAARLGRNLETERNIPADRLDMAENVFKEYFEIIKKNEVQEVIAAATEGVRKAENKDELTKRFEKVFGWFPGVISGEEEAKILKQANLEFTKIYGKFLLFDIGGGSTELIIDSPKDIEVISIPIGVLRLLERYFKNSLKLPEPRLNEIINLLKTEISENASELLNQDIPVIGTGGTVTTLICIYKGLKRYNHLKVHHSHIPVEEIENILDTLNALDLEERREIIGVDPDRADIMIPGILIILAILQLTRQHKLIISDKGMLFGLIYRFIMTGKKHGKEK
;
A
#
# COMPACT_ATOMS: atom_id res chain seq x y z
N GLU A 1 12.95 -3.66 8.89
CA GLU A 1 13.16 -3.29 7.48
C GLU A 1 12.16 -4.06 6.63
N VAL A 2 11.72 -3.50 5.50
CA VAL A 2 10.81 -4.17 4.57
C VAL A 2 11.64 -4.79 3.45
N ARG A 3 11.26 -5.97 2.97
CA ARG A 3 11.84 -6.61 1.78
C ARG A 3 10.77 -6.69 0.69
N ALA A 4 11.08 -6.25 -0.53
CA ALA A 4 10.12 -6.15 -1.61
C ALA A 4 10.27 -7.29 -2.64
N ALA A 5 9.41 -8.31 -2.56
CA ALA A 5 9.35 -9.37 -3.57
C ALA A 5 8.61 -8.94 -4.86
N ARG A 6 7.79 -7.88 -4.79
CA ARG A 6 6.97 -7.35 -5.90
C ARG A 6 6.11 -8.42 -6.60
N LEU A 7 5.44 -9.25 -5.80
CA LEU A 7 4.59 -10.37 -6.27
C LEU A 7 3.49 -9.95 -7.25
N GLY A 8 3.05 -8.69 -7.21
CA GLY A 8 2.00 -8.14 -8.06
C GLY A 8 2.40 -7.82 -9.49
N ARG A 9 3.69 -7.92 -9.83
CA ARG A 9 4.24 -7.55 -11.15
C ARG A 9 3.67 -8.44 -12.25
N ASN A 10 3.22 -7.84 -13.35
CA ASN A 10 2.66 -8.49 -14.54
C ASN A 10 1.42 -9.38 -14.29
N LEU A 11 0.85 -9.40 -13.09
CA LEU A 11 -0.28 -10.30 -12.78
C LEU A 11 -1.53 -10.01 -13.61
N GLU A 12 -1.74 -8.77 -14.02
CA GLU A 12 -2.89 -8.41 -14.87
C GLU A 12 -2.79 -9.05 -16.25
N THR A 13 -1.60 -9.05 -16.84
CA THR A 13 -1.37 -9.55 -18.20
C THR A 13 -1.10 -11.04 -18.25
N GLU A 14 -0.39 -11.58 -17.26
CA GLU A 14 0.12 -12.96 -17.27
C GLU A 14 -0.65 -13.90 -16.35
N ARG A 15 -1.48 -13.37 -15.43
CA ARG A 15 -2.27 -14.09 -14.40
C ARG A 15 -1.47 -14.96 -13.41
N ASN A 16 -0.18 -15.14 -13.64
CA ASN A 16 0.73 -15.92 -12.82
C ASN A 16 1.81 -15.04 -12.21
N ILE A 17 2.22 -15.36 -10.99
CA ILE A 17 3.42 -14.76 -10.37
C ILE A 17 4.64 -15.24 -11.17
N PRO A 18 5.47 -14.34 -11.71
CA PRO A 18 6.67 -14.72 -12.45
C PRO A 18 7.64 -15.57 -11.61
N ALA A 19 8.35 -16.50 -12.25
CA ALA A 19 9.27 -17.42 -11.56
C ALA A 19 10.36 -16.67 -10.77
N ASP A 20 10.94 -15.59 -11.32
CA ASP A 20 11.93 -14.76 -10.63
C ASP A 20 11.36 -14.13 -9.35
N ARG A 21 10.06 -13.83 -9.33
CA ARG A 21 9.37 -13.25 -8.17
C ARG A 21 9.03 -14.29 -7.12
N LEU A 22 8.73 -15.53 -7.52
CA LEU A 22 8.57 -16.66 -6.59
C LEU A 22 9.91 -17.02 -5.92
N ASP A 23 11.00 -17.03 -6.67
CA ASP A 23 12.35 -17.25 -6.14
C ASP A 23 12.75 -16.13 -5.16
N MET A 24 12.49 -14.87 -5.53
CA MET A 24 12.70 -13.72 -4.64
C MET A 24 11.88 -13.84 -3.36
N ALA A 25 10.61 -14.24 -3.45
CA ALA A 25 9.74 -14.41 -2.29
C ALA A 25 10.26 -15.50 -1.35
N GLU A 26 10.71 -16.65 -1.88
CA GLU A 26 11.30 -17.72 -1.07
C GLU A 26 12.57 -17.24 -0.34
N ASN A 27 13.40 -16.40 -0.96
CA ASN A 27 14.56 -15.81 -0.30
C ASN A 27 14.15 -14.88 0.84
N VAL A 28 13.14 -14.04 0.63
CA VAL A 28 12.58 -13.16 1.67
C VAL A 28 11.98 -13.98 2.82
N PHE A 29 11.30 -15.09 2.54
CA PHE A 29 10.78 -15.99 3.56
C PHE A 29 11.90 -16.59 4.42
N LYS A 30 12.97 -17.07 3.81
CA LYS A 30 14.15 -17.60 4.51
C LYS A 30 14.82 -16.54 5.37
N GLU A 31 14.97 -15.32 4.85
CA GLU A 31 15.55 -14.21 5.62
C GLU A 31 14.71 -13.88 6.86
N TYR A 32 13.38 -13.75 6.69
CA TYR A 32 12.50 -13.51 7.83
C TYR A 32 12.49 -14.67 8.82
N PHE A 33 12.58 -15.93 8.35
CA PHE A 33 12.69 -17.08 9.24
C PHE A 33 13.92 -17.01 10.14
N GLU A 34 15.09 -16.66 9.59
CA GLU A 34 16.31 -16.48 10.38
C GLU A 34 16.19 -15.31 11.37
N ILE A 35 15.56 -14.20 10.97
CA ILE A 35 15.28 -13.07 11.87
C ILE A 35 14.35 -13.49 13.02
N ILE A 36 13.26 -14.19 12.73
CA ILE A 36 12.28 -14.70 13.70
C ILE A 36 12.98 -15.62 14.71
N LYS A 37 13.78 -16.56 14.22
CA LYS A 37 14.54 -17.51 15.05
C LYS A 37 15.55 -16.80 15.94
N LYS A 38 16.33 -15.86 15.38
CA LYS A 38 17.35 -15.09 16.11
C LYS A 38 16.76 -14.25 17.25
N ASN A 39 15.54 -13.74 17.08
CA ASN A 39 14.85 -12.92 18.08
C ASN A 39 13.93 -13.72 19.00
N GLU A 40 13.96 -15.06 18.93
CA GLU A 40 13.14 -15.95 19.78
C GLU A 40 11.64 -15.61 19.76
N VAL A 41 11.14 -15.20 18.59
CA VAL A 41 9.74 -14.81 18.41
C VAL A 41 8.85 -16.04 18.63
N GLN A 42 7.95 -15.95 19.62
CA GLN A 42 7.07 -17.05 19.99
C GLN A 42 5.89 -17.20 19.02
N GLU A 43 5.41 -16.08 18.49
CA GLU A 43 4.18 -16.03 17.70
C GLU A 43 4.40 -15.27 16.39
N VAL A 44 4.09 -15.93 15.28
CA VAL A 44 4.20 -15.39 13.92
C VAL A 44 2.82 -15.30 13.32
N ILE A 45 2.48 -14.11 12.82
CA ILE A 45 1.24 -13.85 12.09
C ILE A 45 1.66 -13.40 10.69
N ALA A 46 1.02 -13.97 9.69
CA ALA A 46 1.19 -13.58 8.30
C ALA A 46 -0.18 -13.55 7.61
N ALA A 47 -0.25 -12.90 6.46
CA ALA A 47 -1.43 -12.90 5.60
C ALA A 47 -0.98 -12.74 4.14
N ALA A 48 -1.70 -13.38 3.23
CA ALA A 48 -1.55 -13.16 1.79
C ALA A 48 -2.74 -12.35 1.26
N THR A 49 -2.46 -11.26 0.52
CA THR A 49 -3.47 -10.30 0.05
C THR A 49 -3.77 -10.49 -1.44
N GLU A 50 -4.34 -9.45 -2.07
CA GLU A 50 -4.81 -9.41 -3.47
C GLU A 50 -3.86 -10.06 -4.50
N GLY A 51 -2.56 -9.75 -4.45
CA GLY A 51 -1.60 -10.29 -5.43
C GLY A 51 -1.55 -11.82 -5.45
N VAL A 52 -1.65 -12.45 -4.27
CA VAL A 52 -1.71 -13.92 -4.16
C VAL A 52 -3.12 -14.44 -4.45
N ARG A 53 -4.15 -13.67 -4.10
CA ARG A 53 -5.56 -14.02 -4.38
C ARG A 53 -5.85 -14.17 -5.87
N LYS A 54 -5.28 -13.27 -6.69
CA LYS A 54 -5.47 -13.22 -8.15
C LYS A 54 -4.57 -14.16 -8.95
N ALA A 55 -3.45 -14.61 -8.38
CA ALA A 55 -2.53 -15.48 -9.08
C ALA A 55 -3.10 -16.89 -9.30
N GLU A 56 -3.09 -17.36 -10.55
CA GLU A 56 -3.50 -18.72 -10.92
C GLU A 56 -2.53 -19.76 -10.32
N ASN A 57 -1.23 -19.46 -10.28
CA ASN A 57 -0.18 -20.30 -9.68
C ASN A 57 0.09 -20.04 -8.18
N LYS A 58 -0.86 -19.48 -7.43
CA LYS A 58 -0.68 -19.20 -5.98
C LYS A 58 -0.25 -20.40 -5.14
N ASP A 59 -0.63 -21.62 -5.55
CA ASP A 59 -0.24 -22.86 -4.88
C ASP A 59 1.27 -23.10 -4.89
N GLU A 60 2.00 -22.56 -5.88
CA GLU A 60 3.46 -22.63 -5.89
C GLU A 60 4.07 -21.76 -4.77
N LEU A 61 3.56 -20.53 -4.60
CA LEU A 61 3.96 -19.66 -3.50
C LEU A 61 3.62 -20.28 -2.15
N THR A 62 2.42 -20.88 -2.03
CA THR A 62 1.99 -21.61 -0.82
C THR A 62 2.98 -22.69 -0.44
N LYS A 63 3.37 -23.57 -1.38
CA LYS A 63 4.33 -24.65 -1.12
C LYS A 63 5.71 -24.11 -0.70
N ARG A 64 6.18 -23.03 -1.33
CA ARG A 64 7.46 -22.39 -0.98
C ARG A 64 7.43 -21.79 0.43
N PHE A 65 6.31 -21.18 0.83
CA PHE A 65 6.13 -20.67 2.18
C PHE A 65 6.03 -21.80 3.21
N GLU A 66 5.23 -22.85 2.95
CA GLU A 66 5.11 -24.02 3.83
C GLU A 66 6.43 -24.75 4.02
N LYS A 67 7.28 -24.81 3.00
CA LYS A 67 8.64 -25.37 3.10
C LYS A 67 9.52 -24.64 4.12
N VAL A 68 9.30 -23.34 4.31
CA VAL A 68 10.08 -22.50 5.25
C VAL A 68 9.44 -22.47 6.64
N PHE A 69 8.13 -22.25 6.71
CA PHE A 69 7.43 -22.00 7.98
C PHE A 69 6.62 -23.18 8.51
N GLY A 70 6.36 -24.21 7.70
CA GLY A 70 5.58 -25.40 8.08
C GLY A 70 4.05 -25.24 8.00
N TRP A 71 3.56 -24.05 7.68
CA TRP A 71 2.14 -23.71 7.55
C TRP A 71 1.98 -22.60 6.50
N PHE A 72 0.74 -22.27 6.10
CA PHE A 72 0.45 -21.15 5.21
C PHE A 72 -0.62 -20.22 5.83
N PRO A 73 -0.45 -18.89 5.79
CA PRO A 73 -1.35 -17.94 6.45
C PRO A 73 -2.76 -17.83 5.89
N GLY A 74 -3.04 -18.51 4.78
CA GLY A 74 -4.28 -18.29 4.04
C GLY A 74 -4.26 -16.96 3.28
N VAL A 75 -5.25 -16.81 2.40
CA VAL A 75 -5.43 -15.61 1.58
C VAL A 75 -6.62 -14.84 2.13
N ILE A 76 -6.40 -13.59 2.56
CA ILE A 76 -7.48 -12.72 3.04
C ILE A 76 -8.30 -12.19 1.88
N SER A 77 -9.61 -11.99 2.10
CA SER A 77 -10.49 -11.30 1.17
C SER A 77 -10.32 -9.79 1.31
N GLY A 78 -10.72 -9.01 0.30
CA GLY A 78 -10.67 -7.54 0.38
C GLY A 78 -11.49 -6.96 1.54
N GLU A 79 -12.66 -7.56 1.84
CA GLU A 79 -13.45 -7.18 3.02
C GLU A 79 -12.70 -7.42 4.34
N GLU A 80 -11.96 -8.52 4.42
CA GLU A 80 -11.18 -8.86 5.60
C GLU A 80 -9.97 -7.94 5.75
N GLU A 81 -9.31 -7.62 4.64
CA GLU A 81 -8.24 -6.61 4.57
C GLU A 81 -8.73 -5.28 5.15
N ALA A 82 -9.90 -4.82 4.72
CA ALA A 82 -10.46 -3.56 5.20
C ALA A 82 -10.90 -3.58 6.67
N LYS A 83 -11.44 -4.70 7.18
CA LYS A 83 -11.72 -4.84 8.61
C LYS A 83 -10.44 -4.73 9.45
N ILE A 84 -9.34 -5.34 8.99
CA ILE A 84 -8.04 -5.27 9.64
C ILE A 84 -7.50 -3.83 9.62
N LEU A 85 -7.61 -3.15 8.48
CA LEU A 85 -7.21 -1.75 8.33
C LEU A 85 -8.03 -0.80 9.22
N LYS A 86 -9.36 -0.99 9.31
CA LYS A 86 -10.22 -0.25 10.24
C LYS A 86 -9.75 -0.45 11.69
N GLN A 87 -9.51 -1.68 12.10
CA GLN A 87 -9.03 -1.99 13.46
C GLN A 87 -7.72 -1.28 13.78
N ALA A 88 -6.80 -1.20 12.82
CA ALA A 88 -5.55 -0.47 12.96
C ALA A 88 -5.74 1.05 13.11
N ASN A 89 -6.87 1.59 12.66
CA ASN A 89 -7.11 3.04 12.51
C ASN A 89 -8.30 3.57 13.33
N LEU A 90 -8.82 2.79 14.29
CA LEU A 90 -10.01 3.14 15.12
C LEU A 90 -9.90 4.49 15.86
N GLU A 91 -8.69 4.96 16.11
CA GLU A 91 -8.50 6.28 16.73
C GLU A 91 -9.02 7.42 15.85
N PHE A 92 -8.92 7.29 14.52
CA PHE A 92 -9.40 8.29 13.58
C PHE A 92 -10.92 8.36 13.55
N THR A 93 -11.61 7.24 13.79
CA THR A 93 -13.07 7.22 13.99
C THR A 93 -13.47 8.07 15.19
N LYS A 94 -12.68 8.05 16.27
CA LYS A 94 -12.92 8.87 17.47
C LYS A 94 -12.64 10.36 17.23
N ILE A 95 -11.66 10.68 16.39
CA ILE A 95 -11.25 12.06 16.11
C ILE A 95 -12.18 12.73 15.09
N TYR A 96 -12.48 12.05 13.99
CA TYR A 96 -13.19 12.64 12.85
C TYR A 96 -14.64 12.18 12.72
N GLY A 97 -15.04 11.12 13.43
CA GLY A 97 -16.36 10.49 13.26
C GLY A 97 -16.43 9.68 11.97
N LYS A 98 -16.32 10.35 10.81
CA LYS A 98 -16.34 9.76 9.47
C LYS A 98 -15.12 10.21 8.66
N PHE A 99 -14.47 9.29 7.95
CA PHE A 99 -13.30 9.59 7.10
C PHE A 99 -13.16 8.57 5.97
N LEU A 100 -12.42 8.95 4.92
CA LEU A 100 -11.95 8.05 3.88
C LEU A 100 -10.53 7.59 4.23
N LEU A 101 -10.31 6.30 4.37
CA LEU A 101 -9.00 5.67 4.45
C LEU A 101 -8.67 5.05 3.10
N PHE A 102 -7.43 5.22 2.63
CA PHE A 102 -6.92 4.45 1.51
C PHE A 102 -5.60 3.75 1.82
N ASP A 103 -5.40 2.56 1.25
CA ASP A 103 -4.12 1.84 1.23
C ASP A 103 -3.75 1.54 -0.23
N ILE A 104 -2.58 1.99 -0.66
CA ILE A 104 -2.12 1.80 -2.05
C ILE A 104 -1.17 0.61 -2.07
N GLY A 105 -1.67 -0.50 -2.63
CA GLY A 105 -0.90 -1.69 -2.91
C GLY A 105 -0.16 -1.65 -4.24
N GLY A 106 0.46 -2.79 -4.57
CA GLY A 106 1.11 -2.98 -5.87
C GLY A 106 0.11 -3.11 -7.03
N GLY A 107 -0.98 -3.85 -6.80
CA GLY A 107 -1.98 -4.21 -7.82
C GLY A 107 -3.33 -3.50 -7.69
N SER A 108 -3.72 -3.13 -6.46
CA SER A 108 -4.97 -2.45 -6.11
C SER A 108 -4.74 -1.30 -5.15
N THR A 109 -5.82 -0.53 -4.95
CA THR A 109 -5.97 0.46 -3.89
C THR A 109 -7.27 0.17 -3.19
N GLU A 110 -7.20 -0.05 -1.88
CA GLU A 110 -8.37 -0.20 -1.04
C GLU A 110 -8.84 1.18 -0.59
N LEU A 111 -10.11 1.50 -0.83
CA LEU A 111 -10.80 2.67 -0.33
C LEU A 111 -11.82 2.24 0.72
N ILE A 112 -11.76 2.85 1.90
CA ILE A 112 -12.56 2.47 3.06
C ILE A 112 -13.20 3.73 3.62
N ILE A 113 -14.52 3.85 3.53
CA ILE A 113 -15.23 4.81 4.37
C ILE A 113 -15.43 4.15 5.72
N ASP A 114 -14.85 4.75 6.74
CA ASP A 114 -15.10 4.37 8.11
C ASP A 114 -15.99 5.39 8.82
N SER A 115 -16.96 4.87 9.55
CA SER A 115 -17.86 5.64 10.42
C SER A 115 -18.15 4.84 11.71
N PRO A 116 -18.80 5.45 12.71
CA PRO A 116 -19.07 4.76 13.97
C PRO A 116 -20.04 3.58 13.82
N LYS A 117 -20.85 3.56 12.75
CA LYS A 117 -21.92 2.55 12.54
C LYS A 117 -21.62 1.61 11.39
N ASP A 118 -21.05 2.13 10.31
CA ASP A 118 -20.89 1.40 9.07
C ASP A 118 -19.45 1.47 8.56
N ILE A 119 -19.07 0.45 7.78
CA ILE A 119 -17.83 0.41 7.00
C ILE A 119 -18.20 0.06 5.56
N GLU A 120 -17.72 0.86 4.63
CA GLU A 120 -17.88 0.60 3.20
C GLU A 120 -16.49 0.43 2.60
N VAL A 121 -16.33 -0.60 1.76
CA VAL A 121 -15.03 -1.04 1.27
C VAL A 121 -15.10 -1.25 -0.22
N ILE A 122 -14.20 -0.59 -0.95
CA ILE A 122 -14.06 -0.72 -2.39
C ILE A 122 -12.60 -0.97 -2.69
N SER A 123 -12.29 -2.12 -3.27
CA SER A 123 -10.95 -2.40 -3.81
C SER A 123 -10.97 -2.11 -5.30
N ILE A 124 -10.20 -1.10 -5.70
CA ILE A 124 -10.11 -0.66 -7.10
C ILE A 124 -8.82 -1.25 -7.68
N PRO A 125 -8.84 -1.81 -8.91
CA PRO A 125 -7.66 -2.42 -9.53
C PRO A 125 -6.64 -1.37 -10.02
N ILE A 126 -6.30 -0.41 -9.17
CA ILE A 126 -5.34 0.67 -9.40
C ILE A 126 -4.23 0.50 -8.35
N GLY A 127 -3.02 0.15 -8.77
CA GLY A 127 -1.89 0.00 -7.85
C GLY A 127 -0.60 0.53 -8.47
N VAL A 128 0.42 0.77 -7.65
CA VAL A 128 1.65 1.43 -8.13
C VAL A 128 2.41 0.62 -9.19
N LEU A 129 2.43 -0.71 -9.08
CA LEU A 129 3.10 -1.57 -10.07
C LEU A 129 2.29 -1.61 -11.36
N ARG A 130 0.96 -1.65 -11.26
CA ARG A 130 0.07 -1.62 -12.42
C ARG A 130 0.18 -0.30 -13.18
N LEU A 131 0.25 0.84 -12.49
CA LEU A 131 0.45 2.14 -13.13
C LEU A 131 1.83 2.26 -13.77
N LEU A 132 2.87 1.77 -13.08
CA LEU A 132 4.22 1.70 -13.61
C LEU A 132 4.23 0.93 -14.94
N GLU A 133 3.60 -0.24 -14.96
CA GLU A 133 3.45 -1.08 -16.15
C GLU A 133 2.59 -0.39 -17.22
N ARG A 134 1.50 0.30 -16.88
CA ARG A 134 0.59 0.88 -17.89
C ARG A 134 1.14 2.16 -18.53
N TYR A 135 1.80 3.02 -17.76
CA TYR A 135 2.12 4.39 -18.19
C TYR A 135 3.61 4.72 -18.26
N PHE A 136 4.49 3.91 -17.64
CA PHE A 136 5.91 4.24 -17.48
C PHE A 136 6.86 3.23 -18.14
N LYS A 137 6.37 2.37 -19.06
CA LYS A 137 7.21 1.35 -19.75
C LYS A 137 8.43 1.94 -20.47
N ASN A 138 8.25 3.09 -21.11
CA ASN A 138 9.26 3.70 -21.98
C ASN A 138 10.07 4.79 -21.29
N SER A 139 9.53 5.39 -20.23
CA SER A 139 10.18 6.47 -19.49
C SER A 139 9.60 6.58 -18.08
N LEU A 140 10.49 6.73 -17.10
CA LEU A 140 10.15 7.04 -15.71
C LEU A 140 9.94 8.55 -15.47
N LYS A 141 10.25 9.39 -16.46
CA LYS A 141 9.97 10.83 -16.51
C LYS A 141 8.88 11.09 -17.54
N LEU A 142 7.82 11.80 -17.16
CA LEU A 142 6.72 12.14 -18.07
C LEU A 142 6.53 13.66 -18.12
N PRO A 143 6.17 14.23 -19.27
CA PRO A 143 5.86 15.66 -19.34
C PRO A 143 4.59 15.95 -18.53
N GLU A 144 4.50 17.15 -17.95
CA GLU A 144 3.39 17.56 -17.07
C GLU A 144 1.99 17.33 -17.67
N PRO A 145 1.72 17.64 -18.96
CA PRO A 145 0.41 17.34 -19.56
C PRO A 145 0.04 15.86 -19.50
N ARG A 146 1.03 14.95 -19.59
CA ARG A 146 0.82 13.51 -19.50
C ARG A 146 0.54 13.08 -18.06
N LEU A 147 1.19 13.68 -17.07
CA LEU A 147 0.88 13.42 -15.66
C LEU A 147 -0.58 13.82 -15.34
N ASN A 148 -0.99 15.00 -15.79
CA ASN A 148 -2.36 15.51 -15.62
C ASN A 148 -3.39 14.63 -16.35
N GLU A 149 -3.07 14.14 -17.56
CA GLU A 149 -3.90 13.18 -18.26
C GLU A 149 -4.08 11.88 -17.45
N ILE A 150 -2.99 11.32 -16.90
CA ILE A 150 -3.05 10.11 -16.08
C ILE A 150 -3.89 10.36 -14.83
N ILE A 151 -3.72 11.49 -14.13
CA ILE A 151 -4.56 11.85 -12.98
C ILE A 151 -6.04 11.86 -13.38
N ASN A 152 -6.40 12.48 -14.51
CA ASN A 152 -7.79 12.51 -14.97
C ASN A 152 -8.34 11.10 -15.30
N LEU A 153 -7.54 10.25 -15.93
CA LEU A 153 -7.93 8.85 -16.19
C LEU A 153 -8.15 8.07 -14.88
N LEU A 154 -7.26 8.24 -13.90
CA LEU A 154 -7.41 7.63 -12.58
C LEU A 154 -8.68 8.14 -11.88
N LYS A 155 -8.98 9.43 -12.00
CA LYS A 155 -10.20 10.01 -11.43
C LYS A 155 -11.44 9.37 -12.04
N THR A 156 -11.49 9.18 -13.36
CA THR A 156 -12.59 8.49 -14.03
C THR A 156 -12.73 7.06 -13.53
N GLU A 157 -11.63 6.28 -13.51
CA GLU A 157 -11.65 4.88 -13.10
C GLU A 157 -12.06 4.71 -11.62
N ILE A 158 -11.59 5.61 -10.74
CA ILE A 158 -12.02 5.66 -9.34
C ILE A 158 -13.51 6.01 -9.24
N SER A 159 -13.98 6.99 -10.02
CA SER A 159 -15.38 7.44 -9.98
C SER A 159 -16.38 6.38 -10.44
N GLU A 160 -16.02 5.59 -11.45
CA GLU A 160 -16.87 4.51 -11.95
C GLU A 160 -17.06 3.40 -10.90
N ASN A 161 -16.04 3.15 -10.08
CA ASN A 161 -16.06 2.10 -9.07
C ASN A 161 -16.53 2.59 -7.70
N ALA A 162 -16.46 3.90 -7.43
CA ALA A 162 -16.58 4.45 -6.08
C ALA A 162 -17.28 5.81 -6.04
N SER A 163 -18.30 6.00 -6.88
CA SER A 163 -19.03 7.28 -7.05
C SER A 163 -19.57 7.85 -5.74
N GLU A 164 -19.99 7.01 -4.80
CA GLU A 164 -20.50 7.40 -3.48
C GLU A 164 -19.43 8.06 -2.59
N LEU A 165 -18.14 7.82 -2.85
CA LEU A 165 -17.02 8.41 -2.11
C LEU A 165 -16.77 9.87 -2.48
N LEU A 166 -17.22 10.32 -3.64
CA LEU A 166 -16.71 11.51 -4.33
C LEU A 166 -17.37 12.83 -3.94
N ASN A 167 -18.52 12.76 -3.27
CA ASN A 167 -19.32 13.94 -2.92
C ASN A 167 -19.34 14.21 -1.42
N GLN A 168 -18.36 13.68 -0.68
CA GLN A 168 -18.31 13.81 0.78
C GLN A 168 -17.14 14.69 1.19
N ASP A 169 -17.44 15.76 1.92
CA ASP A 169 -16.42 16.58 2.59
C ASP A 169 -15.99 15.90 3.89
N ILE A 170 -15.20 14.84 3.76
CA ILE A 170 -14.67 14.06 4.87
C ILE A 170 -13.14 14.00 4.80
N PRO A 171 -12.44 13.94 5.95
CA PRO A 171 -11.00 13.82 5.97
C PRO A 171 -10.50 12.60 5.19
N VAL A 172 -9.39 12.77 4.48
CA VAL A 172 -8.73 11.69 3.75
C VAL A 172 -7.45 11.28 4.48
N ILE A 173 -7.39 10.00 4.80
CA ILE A 173 -6.29 9.36 5.51
C ILE A 173 -5.67 8.34 4.56
N GLY A 174 -4.35 8.42 4.39
CA GLY A 174 -3.59 7.42 3.66
C GLY A 174 -2.81 6.53 4.62
N THR A 175 -2.70 5.24 4.31
CA THR A 175 -1.79 4.31 4.97
C THR A 175 -0.92 3.55 3.97
N GLY A 176 0.05 2.81 4.49
CA GLY A 176 0.96 1.99 3.70
C GLY A 176 2.26 2.70 3.30
N GLY A 177 3.06 2.00 2.51
CA GLY A 177 4.42 2.45 2.20
C GLY A 177 4.44 3.77 1.44
N THR A 178 3.55 3.96 0.46
CA THR A 178 3.62 5.11 -0.46
C THR A 178 3.47 6.44 0.29
N VAL A 179 2.47 6.52 1.17
CA VAL A 179 2.19 7.72 1.95
C VAL A 179 3.22 7.94 3.06
N THR A 180 3.76 6.86 3.65
CA THR A 180 4.81 6.95 4.68
C THR A 180 6.15 7.39 4.08
N THR A 181 6.48 6.97 2.86
CA THR A 181 7.61 7.51 2.09
C THR A 181 7.39 8.98 1.74
N LEU A 182 6.19 9.35 1.27
CA LEU A 182 5.87 10.73 0.90
C LEU A 182 6.05 11.71 2.07
N ILE A 183 5.56 11.36 3.27
CA ILE A 183 5.77 12.20 4.46
C ILE A 183 7.25 12.24 4.89
N CYS A 184 8.01 11.16 4.70
CA CYS A 184 9.43 11.17 5.01
C CYS A 184 10.20 12.14 4.09
N ILE A 185 9.83 12.23 2.81
CA ILE A 185 10.38 13.22 1.88
C ILE A 185 10.01 14.62 2.35
N TYR A 186 8.71 14.88 2.58
CA TYR A 186 8.22 16.20 3.01
C TYR A 186 8.91 16.70 4.29
N LYS A 187 9.12 15.82 5.27
CA LYS A 187 9.75 16.15 6.55
C LYS A 187 11.28 16.00 6.56
N GLY A 188 11.91 15.63 5.45
CA GLY A 188 13.36 15.40 5.37
C GLY A 188 13.87 14.32 6.34
N LEU A 189 13.08 13.26 6.55
CA LEU A 189 13.40 12.20 7.53
C LEU A 189 14.40 11.20 6.94
N LYS A 190 15.66 11.27 7.39
CA LYS A 190 16.70 10.28 7.04
C LYS A 190 16.43 8.87 7.57
N ARG A 191 15.66 8.76 8.65
CA ARG A 191 15.26 7.49 9.25
C ARG A 191 13.80 7.56 9.62
N TYR A 192 13.10 6.45 9.38
CA TYR A 192 11.71 6.30 9.77
C TYR A 192 11.52 6.57 11.26
N ASN A 193 10.49 7.36 11.60
CA ASN A 193 10.11 7.62 12.97
C ASN A 193 8.59 7.71 13.07
N HIS A 194 7.97 6.71 13.69
CA HIS A 194 6.53 6.61 13.91
C HIS A 194 5.93 7.91 14.45
N LEU A 195 6.52 8.50 15.50
CA LEU A 195 6.02 9.71 16.16
C LEU A 195 6.04 10.94 15.24
N LYS A 196 6.88 10.94 14.20
CA LYS A 196 6.93 12.01 13.21
C LYS A 196 6.04 11.73 12.00
N VAL A 197 5.66 10.48 11.76
CA VAL A 197 4.91 10.03 10.57
C VAL A 197 3.41 9.96 10.87
N HIS A 198 3.03 9.26 11.93
CA HIS A 198 1.63 9.05 12.27
C HIS A 198 0.95 10.35 12.72
N HIS A 199 -0.32 10.55 12.36
CA HIS A 199 -1.12 11.78 12.56
C HIS A 199 -0.60 13.04 11.86
N SER A 200 0.50 12.94 11.12
CA SER A 200 0.96 14.05 10.32
C SER A 200 0.04 14.32 9.14
N HIS A 201 0.20 15.49 8.53
CA HIS A 201 -0.50 15.84 7.31
C HIS A 201 0.43 16.50 6.30
N ILE A 202 0.08 16.39 5.02
CA ILE A 202 0.79 17.02 3.90
C ILE A 202 -0.23 17.83 3.09
N PRO A 203 -0.02 19.15 2.89
CA PRO A 203 -0.83 19.94 1.96
C PRO A 203 -0.72 19.39 0.54
N VAL A 204 -1.79 19.49 -0.26
CA VAL A 204 -1.79 19.03 -1.66
C VAL A 204 -0.68 19.71 -2.47
N GLU A 205 -0.49 21.02 -2.29
CA GLU A 205 0.56 21.80 -2.97
C GLU A 205 1.97 21.22 -2.72
N GLU A 206 2.23 20.69 -1.51
CA GLU A 206 3.50 20.06 -1.18
C GLU A 206 3.65 18.69 -1.83
N ILE A 207 2.55 17.95 -2.01
CA ILE A 207 2.55 16.69 -2.75
C ILE A 207 2.86 16.95 -4.23
N GLU A 208 2.31 18.02 -4.80
CA GLU A 208 2.58 18.47 -6.18
C GLU A 208 4.05 18.91 -6.33
N ASN A 209 4.59 19.69 -5.39
CA ASN A 209 6.02 20.06 -5.38
C ASN A 209 6.95 18.84 -5.34
N ILE A 210 6.60 17.82 -4.54
CA ILE A 210 7.35 16.56 -4.48
C ILE A 210 7.25 15.81 -5.81
N LEU A 211 6.06 15.78 -6.44
CA LEU A 211 5.88 15.18 -7.76
C LEU A 211 6.81 15.82 -8.79
N ASP A 212 6.82 17.14 -8.87
CA ASP A 212 7.65 17.89 -9.81
C ASP A 212 9.14 17.63 -9.58
N THR A 213 9.55 17.66 -8.32
CA THR A 213 10.93 17.36 -7.92
C THR A 213 11.34 15.95 -8.36
N LEU A 214 10.55 14.94 -8.03
CA LEU A 214 10.88 13.55 -8.39
C LEU A 214 10.83 13.33 -9.91
N ASN A 215 9.91 13.98 -10.62
CA ASN A 215 9.77 13.82 -12.07
C ASN A 215 10.91 14.48 -12.86
N ALA A 216 11.53 15.52 -12.32
CA ALA A 216 12.75 16.11 -12.89
C ALA A 216 13.98 15.18 -12.79
N LEU A 217 14.02 14.30 -11.78
CA LEU A 217 15.14 13.40 -11.46
C LEU A 217 15.01 12.05 -12.14
N ASP A 218 16.15 11.48 -12.57
CA ASP A 218 16.22 10.10 -13.04
C ASP A 218 16.12 9.09 -11.89
N LEU A 219 16.13 7.79 -12.22
CA LEU A 219 15.92 6.76 -11.20
C LEU A 219 17.04 6.72 -10.15
N GLU A 220 18.30 6.90 -10.56
CA GLU A 220 19.42 6.86 -9.62
C GLU A 220 19.40 8.10 -8.73
N GLU A 221 19.13 9.27 -9.30
CA GLU A 221 18.95 10.51 -8.54
C GLU A 221 17.79 10.41 -7.54
N ARG A 222 16.68 9.77 -7.91
CA ARG A 222 15.54 9.55 -6.99
C ARG A 222 15.90 8.67 -5.80
N ARG A 223 16.79 7.67 -5.97
CA ARG A 223 17.22 6.78 -4.88
C ARG A 223 17.99 7.53 -3.80
N GLU A 224 18.64 8.63 -4.15
CA GLU A 224 19.42 9.46 -3.23
C GLU A 224 18.57 10.50 -2.48
N ILE A 225 17.28 10.64 -2.81
CA ILE A 225 16.39 11.58 -2.13
C ILE A 225 16.14 11.12 -0.69
N ILE A 226 16.36 12.03 0.26
CA ILE A 226 16.13 11.78 1.68
C ILE A 226 14.67 11.37 1.89
N GLY A 227 14.48 10.22 2.53
CA GLY A 227 13.16 9.67 2.86
C GLY A 227 12.62 8.70 1.81
N VAL A 228 13.21 8.63 0.62
CA VAL A 228 12.92 7.59 -0.38
C VAL A 228 13.62 6.30 0.01
N ASP A 229 12.87 5.20 0.04
CA ASP A 229 13.46 3.87 0.05
C ASP A 229 13.95 3.56 -1.39
N PRO A 230 15.24 3.22 -1.60
CA PRO A 230 15.77 2.97 -2.94
C PRO A 230 14.99 1.90 -3.73
N ASP A 231 14.43 0.90 -3.05
CA ASP A 231 13.62 -0.16 -3.67
C ASP A 231 12.24 0.32 -4.11
N ARG A 232 11.88 1.57 -3.80
CA ARG A 232 10.58 2.19 -4.10
C ARG A 232 10.69 3.44 -4.98
N ALA A 233 11.90 3.87 -5.33
CA ALA A 233 12.14 5.09 -6.10
C ALA A 233 11.43 5.11 -7.48
N ASP A 234 11.28 3.95 -8.12
CA ASP A 234 10.60 3.80 -9.42
C ASP A 234 9.08 3.90 -9.32
N ILE A 235 8.51 3.53 -8.18
CA ILE A 235 7.05 3.49 -7.96
C ILE A 235 6.49 4.72 -7.23
N MET A 236 7.35 5.67 -6.83
CA MET A 236 6.91 6.88 -6.12
C MET A 236 5.99 7.78 -6.95
N ILE A 237 6.36 8.06 -8.21
CA ILE A 237 5.52 8.90 -9.09
C ILE A 237 4.15 8.25 -9.31
N PRO A 238 4.04 6.97 -9.75
CA PRO A 238 2.75 6.27 -9.81
C PRO A 238 1.90 6.41 -8.54
N GLY A 239 2.53 6.24 -7.36
CA GLY A 239 1.85 6.39 -6.08
C GLY A 239 1.32 7.80 -5.82
N ILE A 240 2.12 8.83 -6.13
CA ILE A 240 1.70 10.23 -5.97
C ILE A 240 0.53 10.56 -6.91
N LEU A 241 0.52 10.06 -8.15
CA LEU A 241 -0.59 10.29 -9.09
C LEU A 241 -1.92 9.71 -8.57
N ILE A 242 -1.88 8.53 -7.93
CA ILE A 242 -3.06 7.93 -7.27
C ILE A 242 -3.54 8.82 -6.12
N ILE A 243 -2.61 9.28 -5.27
CA ILE A 243 -2.93 10.16 -4.13
C ILE A 243 -3.59 11.46 -4.61
N LEU A 244 -3.02 12.13 -5.61
CA LEU A 244 -3.56 13.37 -6.16
C LEU A 244 -4.94 13.15 -6.78
N ALA A 245 -5.15 12.03 -7.49
CA ALA A 245 -6.46 11.69 -8.02
C ALA A 245 -7.51 11.57 -6.91
N ILE A 246 -7.20 10.87 -5.81
CA ILE A 246 -8.09 10.71 -4.65
C ILE A 246 -8.38 12.06 -3.98
N LEU A 247 -7.35 12.88 -3.74
CA LEU A 247 -7.51 14.18 -3.06
C LEU A 247 -8.32 15.18 -3.90
N GLN A 248 -8.08 15.24 -5.21
CA GLN A 248 -8.85 16.09 -6.11
C GLN A 248 -10.32 15.67 -6.20
N LEU A 249 -10.57 14.36 -6.22
CA LEU A 249 -11.91 13.78 -6.24
C LEU A 249 -12.72 14.10 -4.98
N THR A 250 -12.07 14.00 -3.83
CA THR A 250 -12.66 14.28 -2.50
C THR A 250 -12.59 15.76 -2.11
N ARG A 251 -12.01 16.61 -2.97
CA ARG A 251 -11.80 18.05 -2.77
C ARG A 251 -11.05 18.38 -1.47
N GLN A 252 -10.20 17.48 -0.99
CA GLN A 252 -9.42 17.69 0.21
C GLN A 252 -8.12 18.42 -0.11
N HIS A 253 -7.78 19.40 0.71
CA HIS A 253 -6.57 20.23 0.54
C HIS A 253 -5.33 19.67 1.25
N LYS A 254 -5.49 18.56 1.98
CA LYS A 254 -4.41 17.88 2.68
C LYS A 254 -4.66 16.38 2.79
N LEU A 255 -3.58 15.62 2.82
CA LEU A 255 -3.57 14.20 3.17
C LEU A 255 -3.19 14.03 4.64
N ILE A 256 -3.92 13.21 5.39
CA ILE A 256 -3.54 12.77 6.75
C ILE A 256 -2.83 11.42 6.65
N ILE A 257 -1.79 11.21 7.44
CA ILE A 257 -0.96 10.00 7.38
C ILE A 257 -1.25 9.10 8.57
N SER A 258 -1.58 7.85 8.26
CA SER A 258 -1.50 6.74 9.19
C SER A 258 -0.29 5.87 8.89
N ASP A 259 0.47 5.54 9.93
CA ASP A 259 1.52 4.52 9.84
C ASP A 259 0.99 3.11 10.19
N LYS A 260 -0.26 3.05 10.68
CA LYS A 260 -0.91 1.83 11.15
C LYS A 260 -1.59 1.14 9.96
N GLY A 261 -0.78 0.48 9.15
CA GLY A 261 -1.23 -0.32 8.02
C GLY A 261 -1.65 -1.75 8.40
N MET A 262 -1.72 -2.63 7.38
CA MET A 262 -2.14 -4.03 7.52
C MET A 262 -1.40 -4.80 8.63
N LEU A 263 -0.08 -4.64 8.72
CA LEU A 263 0.73 -5.33 9.74
C LEU A 263 0.32 -4.95 11.17
N PHE A 264 0.02 -3.67 11.41
CA PHE A 264 -0.44 -3.19 12.71
C PHE A 264 -1.82 -3.78 13.04
N GLY A 265 -2.72 -3.81 12.06
CA GLY A 265 -4.04 -4.41 12.22
C GLY A 265 -3.98 -5.92 12.51
N LEU A 266 -3.09 -6.66 11.85
CA LEU A 266 -2.88 -8.09 12.11
C LEU A 266 -2.41 -8.34 13.55
N ILE A 267 -1.44 -7.55 14.03
CA ILE A 267 -0.95 -7.63 15.42
C ILE A 267 -2.08 -7.29 16.39
N TYR A 268 -2.81 -6.19 16.16
CA TYR A 268 -3.91 -5.77 17.03
C TYR A 268 -4.97 -6.87 17.12
N ARG A 269 -5.38 -7.44 15.99
CA ARG A 269 -6.34 -8.53 15.95
C ARG A 269 -5.88 -9.77 16.69
N PHE A 270 -4.61 -10.15 16.53
CA PHE A 270 -4.03 -11.28 17.23
C PHE A 270 -4.07 -11.06 18.75
N ILE A 271 -3.64 -9.88 19.22
CA ILE A 271 -3.69 -9.53 20.66
C ILE A 271 -5.13 -9.60 21.20
N MET A 272 -6.11 -9.15 20.43
CA MET A 272 -7.51 -9.12 20.86
C MET A 272 -8.21 -10.48 20.83
N THR A 273 -7.78 -11.41 19.98
CA THR A 273 -8.52 -12.67 19.73
C THR A 273 -7.73 -13.95 20.03
N GLY A 274 -6.41 -13.86 20.17
CA GLY A 274 -5.50 -15.01 20.27
C GLY A 274 -5.41 -15.87 19.00
N LYS A 275 -6.06 -15.48 17.90
CA LYS A 275 -6.14 -16.31 16.68
C LYS A 275 -5.09 -15.90 15.65
N LYS A 276 -4.36 -16.89 15.13
CA LYS A 276 -3.54 -16.76 13.92
C LYS A 276 -4.41 -16.71 12.68
N HIS A 277 -3.90 -16.08 11.62
CA HIS A 277 -4.52 -16.19 10.29
C HIS A 277 -3.97 -17.45 9.60
N GLY A 278 -4.86 -18.37 9.19
CA GLY A 278 -4.48 -19.62 8.51
C GLY A 278 -5.13 -20.87 9.12
N LYS A 279 -5.10 -21.99 8.39
CA LYS A 279 -5.49 -23.30 8.93
C LYS A 279 -4.37 -23.80 9.83
N GLU A 280 -4.62 -23.85 11.13
CA GLU A 280 -3.83 -24.72 12.02
C GLU A 280 -4.06 -26.18 11.57
N LYS A 281 -2.97 -26.94 11.45
CA LYS A 281 -3.05 -28.40 11.34
C LYS A 281 -3.30 -28.99 12.71
#